data_AF-A0A3D1AXE3-F1
#
_entry.id   AF-A0A3D1AXE3-F1
#
_cell.length_a   1.000
_cell.length_b   1.000
_cell.length_c   1.000
_cell.angle_alpha   90.00
_cell.angle_beta   90.00
_cell.angle_gamma   90.00
#
_symmetry.space_group_name_H-M   'P 1'
#
loop_
_entity.id
_entity.type
_entity.pdbx_description
1 polymer ?
#
loop_
_entity_poly.entity_id
_entity_poly.type
_entity_poly.pdbx_seq_one_letter_code
_entity_poly.pdbx_strand_id
1 'polypeptide(L)' 'MYHYDPELALEELDEDAVLPHPVHVRDMIVRARLTPDRALELNRKFQEYLHQFGELQKLLRPVLDELAHAKGTAS' A
#
# COMPACT_ATOMS: atom_id res chain seq x y z
N MET A 1 3.40 -17.10 10.25
CA MET A 1 4.17 -17.75 9.17
C MET A 1 3.44 -17.38 7.89
N TYR A 2 4.04 -16.54 7.03
CA TYR A 2 3.34 -15.97 5.87
C TYR A 2 2.97 -17.07 4.87
N HIS A 3 1.68 -17.33 4.71
CA HIS A 3 1.15 -18.24 3.70
C HIS A 3 1.00 -17.45 2.38
N TYR A 4 1.69 -17.92 1.34
CA TYR A 4 1.65 -17.39 -0.01
C TYR A 4 0.37 -17.85 -0.73
N ASP A 5 -0.80 -17.54 -0.19
CA ASP A 5 -2.10 -17.88 -0.79
C ASP A 5 -2.81 -16.61 -1.31
N PRO A 6 -3.00 -16.47 -2.63
CA PRO A 6 -3.63 -15.29 -3.22
C PRO A 6 -5.15 -15.20 -2.98
N GLU A 7 -5.83 -16.29 -2.59
CA GLU A 7 -7.27 -16.26 -2.25
C GLU A 7 -7.48 -15.71 -0.84
N LEU A 8 -6.62 -16.08 0.10
CA LEU A 8 -6.64 -15.54 1.46
C LEU A 8 -6.25 -14.04 1.48
N ALA A 9 -5.29 -13.66 0.63
CA ALA A 9 -4.94 -12.25 0.43
C ALA A 9 -6.07 -11.42 -0.21
N LEU A 10 -7.05 -12.07 -0.86
CA LEU A 10 -8.24 -11.43 -1.43
C LEU A 10 -9.34 -11.25 -0.37
N GLU A 11 -9.55 -12.24 0.50
CA GLU A 11 -10.45 -12.12 1.66
C GLU A 11 -9.97 -11.04 2.65
N GLU A 12 -8.67 -10.97 2.93
CA GLU A 12 -8.10 -9.93 3.82
C GLU A 12 -8.20 -8.51 3.22
N LEU A 13 -8.39 -8.37 1.90
CA LEU A 13 -8.62 -7.10 1.24
C LEU A 13 -10.06 -6.58 1.46
N ASP A 14 -11.02 -7.47 1.67
CA ASP A 14 -12.44 -7.16 1.85
C ASP A 14 -12.82 -6.84 3.31
N GLU A 15 -12.10 -7.35 4.31
CA GLU A 15 -12.48 -7.22 5.74
C GLU A 15 -11.89 -6.00 6.47
N ASP A 16 -10.75 -5.44 6.04
CA ASP A 16 -10.20 -4.16 6.51
C ASP A 16 -9.30 -3.61 5.39
N ALA A 17 -9.79 -2.66 4.60
CA ALA A 17 -9.09 -2.19 3.39
C ALA A 17 -7.78 -1.44 3.72
N VAL A 18 -6.72 -2.17 4.06
CA VAL A 18 -5.38 -1.65 4.29
C VAL A 18 -4.63 -1.65 2.97
N LEU A 19 -4.35 -0.45 2.44
CA LEU A 19 -3.44 -0.28 1.31
C LEU A 19 -2.03 -0.80 1.71
N PRO A 20 -1.50 -1.85 1.06
CA PRO A 20 -0.22 -2.43 1.46
C PRO A 20 0.92 -1.44 1.27
N HIS A 21 1.80 -1.27 2.26
CA HIS A 21 2.92 -0.33 2.10
C HIS A 21 3.73 -0.66 0.82
N PRO A 22 4.03 0.32 -0.07
CA PRO A 22 4.62 0.04 -1.39
C PRO A 22 5.91 -0.78 -1.38
N VAL A 23 6.70 -0.68 -0.31
CA VAL A 23 7.90 -1.52 -0.11
C VAL A 23 7.56 -3.01 -0.10
N HIS A 24 6.47 -3.42 0.53
CA HIS A 24 6.07 -4.82 0.59
C HIS A 24 5.67 -5.34 -0.78
N VAL A 25 4.89 -4.55 -1.54
CA VAL A 25 4.47 -4.91 -2.91
C VAL A 25 5.68 -5.04 -3.83
N ARG A 26 6.63 -4.11 -3.78
CA ARG A 26 7.89 -4.19 -4.54
C ARG A 26 8.67 -5.46 -4.21
N ASP A 27 8.82 -5.76 -2.92
CA ASP A 27 9.56 -6.93 -2.48
C ASP A 27 8.89 -8.24 -2.92
N MET A 28 7.55 -8.30 -2.97
CA MET A 28 6.81 -9.42 -3.55
C MET A 28 7.12 -9.60 -5.05
N ILE A 29 7.08 -8.51 -5.83
CA ILE A 29 7.38 -8.54 -7.27
C ILE A 29 8.80 -9.08 -7.51
N VAL A 30 9.79 -8.61 -6.74
CA VAL A 30 11.19 -9.05 -6.85
C VAL A 30 11.36 -10.52 -6.50
N ARG A 31 10.61 -11.01 -5.49
CA ARG A 31 10.73 -12.40 -5.00
C ARG A 31 9.95 -13.41 -5.84
N ALA A 32 9.02 -12.97 -6.69
CA ALA A 32 8.13 -13.83 -7.47
C ALA A 32 8.80 -14.60 -8.62
N ARG A 33 10.12 -14.43 -8.85
CA ARG A 33 10.90 -15.14 -9.89
C ARG A 33 10.26 -15.10 -11.29
N LEU A 34 9.70 -13.95 -11.65
CA LEU A 34 8.98 -13.75 -12.90
C LEU A 34 9.92 -13.74 -14.11
N THR A 35 9.37 -14.04 -15.28
CA THR A 35 10.07 -13.75 -16.54
C THR A 35 10.25 -12.23 -16.70
N PRO A 36 11.27 -11.77 -17.46
CA PRO A 36 11.54 -10.34 -17.63
C PRO A 36 10.32 -9.52 -18.07
N ASP A 37 9.55 -10.02 -19.04
CA ASP A 37 8.37 -9.33 -19.57
C ASP A 37 7.28 -9.16 -18.50
N ARG A 38 7.06 -10.20 -17.69
CA ARG A 38 6.09 -10.15 -16.58
C ARG A 38 6.55 -9.25 -15.46
N ALA A 39 7.84 -9.26 -15.14
CA ALA A 39 8.41 -8.33 -14.16
C ALA A 39 8.25 -6.87 -14.62
N LEU A 40 8.46 -6.58 -15.91
CA LEU A 40 8.29 -5.24 -16.46
C LEU A 40 6.83 -4.78 -16.42
N GLU A 41 5.89 -5.66 -16.78
CA GLU A 41 4.46 -5.37 -16.74
C GLU A 41 3.99 -5.05 -15.31
N LEU A 42 4.38 -5.87 -14.32
CA LEU A 42 4.04 -5.63 -12.93
C LEU A 42 4.72 -4.37 -12.37
N ASN A 43 5.96 -4.08 -12.77
CA ASN A 43 6.63 -2.86 -12.34
C ASN A 43 5.88 -1.61 -12.83
N ARG A 44 5.35 -1.60 -14.08
CA ARG A 44 4.54 -0.48 -14.57
C ARG A 44 3.29 -0.25 -13.72
N LYS A 45 2.59 -1.33 -13.37
CA LYS A 45 1.41 -1.28 -12.48
C LYS A 45 1.80 -0.81 -11.07
N PHE A 46 2.93 -1.28 -10.56
CA PHE A 46 3.46 -0.87 -9.26
C PHE A 46 3.84 0.61 -9.20
N GLN A 47 4.38 1.19 -10.28
CA GLN A 47 4.71 2.62 -10.32
C GLN A 47 3.44 3.48 -10.20
N GLU A 48 2.36 3.10 -10.88
CA GLU A 48 1.06 3.78 -10.74
C GLU A 48 0.55 3.68 -9.30
N TYR A 49 0.60 2.47 -8.72
CA TYR A 49 0.23 2.26 -7.32
C TYR A 49 1.04 3.16 -6.35
N LEU A 50 2.37 3.18 -6.51
CA LEU A 50 3.27 3.98 -5.68
C LEU A 50 2.94 5.48 -5.78
N HIS A 51 2.62 5.96 -6.97
CA HIS A 51 2.21 7.34 -7.19
C HIS A 51 0.92 7.67 -6.42
N GLN A 52 -0.14 6.89 -6.63
CA GLN A 52 -1.44 7.11 -5.97
C GLN A 52 -1.34 7.00 -4.44
N PHE A 53 -0.53 6.06 -3.94
CA PHE A 53 -0.27 5.93 -2.50
C PHE A 53 0.32 7.21 -1.90
N GLY A 54 1.29 7.82 -2.58
CA GLY A 54 1.87 9.10 -2.17
C GLY A 54 0.86 10.25 -2.20
N GLU A 55 -0.01 10.30 -3.20
CA GLU A 55 -1.07 11.32 -3.30
C GLU A 55 -2.11 11.18 -2.17
N LEU A 56 -2.54 9.96 -1.85
CA LEU A 56 -3.44 9.69 -0.72
C LEU A 56 -2.82 10.12 0.62
N GLN A 57 -1.53 9.86 0.83
CA GLN A 57 -0.83 10.30 2.04
C GLN A 57 -0.78 11.83 2.16
N LYS A 58 -0.54 12.54 1.05
CA LYS A 58 -0.57 14.02 1.03
C LYS A 58 -1.96 14.55 1.33
N LEU A 59 -3.00 13.90 0.79
CA LEU A 59 -4.39 14.29 0.99
C LEU A 59 -4.81 14.14 2.46
N LEU A 60 -4.42 13.04 3.10
CA LEU A 60 -4.82 12.73 4.48
C LEU A 60 -4.04 13.51 5.53
N ARG A 61 -2.77 13.89 5.25
CA ARG A 61 -1.88 14.54 6.21
C ARG A 61 -2.47 15.79 6.88
N PRO A 62 -3.04 16.78 6.15
CA PRO A 62 -3.62 17.96 6.78
C PRO A 62 -4.76 17.64 7.76
N VAL A 63 -5.61 16.66 7.43
CA VAL A 63 -6.71 16.22 8.31
C VAL A 63 -6.16 15.64 9.61
N LEU A 64 -5.13 14.80 9.52
CA LEU A 64 -4.48 14.23 10.71
C LEU A 64 -3.73 15.29 11.52
N ASP A 65 -3.08 16.24 10.86
CA ASP A 65 -2.42 17.37 11.52
C ASP A 65 -3.45 18.20 12.30
N GLU A 66 -4.58 18.57 11.70
CA GLU A 66 -5.67 19.28 12.40
C GLU A 66 -6.18 18.50 13.61
N LEU A 67 -6.45 17.20 13.47
CA LEU A 67 -6.92 16.34 14.56
C LEU A 67 -5.90 16.22 15.70
N ALA A 68 -4.61 16.18 15.39
CA ALA A 68 -3.54 16.11 16.39
C ALA A 68 -3.44 17.40 17.21
N HIS A 69 -3.60 18.57 16.55
CA HIS A 69 -3.55 19.87 17.21
C HIS A 69 -4.86 20.21 17.95
N ALA A 70 -6.01 19.71 17.50
CA ALA A 70 -7.29 19.86 18.18
C ALA A 70 -7.32 19.24 19.59
N LYS A 71 -6.48 18.22 19.85
CA LYS A 71 -6.34 17.63 21.19
C LYS A 71 -5.51 18.47 22.16
N GLY A 72 -4.83 19.52 21.71
CA GLY A 72 -3.95 20.37 22.53
C GLY A 72 -4.61 21.59 23.18
N THR A 73 -5.85 21.94 22.82
CA THR A 73 -6.55 23.13 23.31
C THR A 73 -7.65 22.85 24.35
N ALA A 74 -7.87 21.57 24.69
CA ALA A 74 -8.71 21.16 25.80
C ALA A 74 -7.86 20.97 27.07
N SER A 75 -7.37 22.06 27.65
CA SER A 75 -6.84 22.09 29.02
C SER A 75 -7.07 23.43 29.69
#